data_AF-A0AAP5UUZ5-F1
#
_entry.id   AF-A0AAP5UUZ5-F1
#
_cell.length_a   1.000
_cell.length_b   1.000
_cell.length_c   1.000
_cell.angle_alpha   90.00
_cell.angle_beta   90.00
_cell.angle_gamma   90.00
#
_symmetry.space_group_name_H-M   'P 1'
#
loop_
_entity.id
_entity.type
_entity.pdbx_description
1 polymer ?
#
loop_
_entity_poly.entity_id
_entity_poly.type
_entity_poly.pdbx_seq_one_letter_code
_entity_poly.pdbx_strand_id
1 'polypeptide(L)'
;MSDVLPDEARLAAEIDRLKAAFPKTRELYREVCALLFFRFGITPTANRLYQLVRRGSMGTPTAVLGEFWAELREKSRVRIEHPDLPADLGSAAGELVATLWTRATASAEAALDALRGEVEAQRAEAQQSVAAARDELGRVETALEQRTAALLAAQVEIRELDKAQAEGHAARQALDMEITRLKNEAAVRDRELAQVREGFSRDLEKLRATAERAEERMRASEKRALLEIDRERGAVAKLQKEFDEATKRAEKRETDHRRVVEVLQAQLGDARHQAGVLQGRLDAVQATNVTLQNQLAVSRQAEARPARAKAAARPAVTRPSRTPGTSRKAPAAPAAPATASKTVGRSKRG
;
A
#
# COMPACT_ATOMS: atom_id res chain seq x y z
N MET A 1 64.27 9.65 65.14
CA MET A 1 64.83 11.01 65.26
C MET A 1 64.89 11.35 66.74
N SER A 2 66.05 11.19 67.38
CA SER A 2 66.21 11.48 68.80
C SER A 2 66.74 12.90 68.94
N ASP A 3 65.87 13.84 69.31
CA ASP A 3 66.24 15.26 69.41
C ASP A 3 67.02 15.55 70.69
N VAL A 4 68.29 15.11 70.69
CA VAL A 4 69.24 15.38 71.76
C VAL A 4 69.76 16.81 71.57
N LEU A 5 68.98 17.77 72.08
CA LEU A 5 69.44 19.13 72.37
C LEU A 5 70.84 19.04 73.01
N PRO A 6 71.88 19.71 72.47
CA PRO A 6 73.25 19.54 72.93
C PRO A 6 73.35 19.70 74.45
N ASP A 7 73.94 18.72 75.13
CA ASP A 7 73.86 18.65 76.60
C ASP A 7 74.45 19.88 77.28
N GLU A 8 75.42 20.58 76.66
CA GLU A 8 75.92 21.88 77.15
C GLU A 8 74.84 22.97 77.21
N ALA A 9 73.89 23.01 76.27
CA ALA A 9 72.80 23.99 76.26
C ALA A 9 71.76 23.68 77.35
N ARG A 10 71.48 22.40 77.59
CA ARG A 10 70.63 21.93 78.69
C ARG A 10 71.26 22.22 80.04
N LEU A 11 72.55 21.87 80.18
CA LEU A 11 73.39 22.13 81.35
C LEU A 11 73.44 23.63 81.69
N ALA A 12 73.61 24.51 80.70
CA ALA A 12 73.59 25.95 80.90
C ALA A 12 72.24 26.43 81.48
N ALA A 13 71.11 26.01 80.89
CA ALA A 13 69.77 26.38 81.34
C ALA A 13 69.45 25.85 82.76
N GLU A 14 69.91 24.66 83.10
CA GLU A 14 69.74 24.08 84.44
C GLU A 14 70.64 24.76 85.49
N ILE A 15 71.88 25.11 85.12
CA ILE A 15 72.79 25.91 85.99
C ILE A 15 72.23 27.33 86.22
N ASP A 16 71.61 27.95 85.23
CA ASP A 16 71.01 29.29 85.39
C ASP A 16 69.74 29.26 86.27
N ARG A 17 68.97 28.16 86.25
CA ARG A 17 67.92 27.90 87.24
C ARG A 17 68.50 27.74 88.66
N LEU A 18 69.59 26.98 88.81
CA LEU A 18 70.27 26.85 90.11
C LEU A 18 70.83 28.19 90.63
N LYS A 19 71.39 29.05 89.77
CA LYS A 19 71.86 30.41 90.14
C LYS A 19 70.76 31.32 90.69
N ALA A 20 69.50 31.07 90.33
CA ALA A 20 68.33 31.78 90.83
C ALA A 20 67.78 31.15 92.13
N ALA A 21 67.76 29.82 92.23
CA ALA A 21 67.27 29.10 93.40
C ALA A 21 68.23 29.18 94.62
N PHE A 22 69.54 29.18 94.38
CA PHE A 22 70.57 29.14 95.43
C PHE A 22 71.37 30.46 95.48
N PRO A 23 70.97 31.45 96.32
CA PRO A 23 71.67 32.73 96.41
C PRO A 23 73.04 32.64 97.08
N LYS A 24 73.30 31.59 97.88
CA LYS A 24 74.59 31.35 98.55
C LYS A 24 75.55 30.60 97.64
N THR A 25 76.71 31.20 97.39
CA THR A 25 77.75 30.67 96.48
C THR A 25 78.21 29.24 96.79
N ARG A 26 78.37 28.84 98.07
CA ARG A 26 78.82 27.49 98.43
C ARG A 26 77.78 26.40 98.13
N GLU A 27 76.53 26.67 98.46
CA GLU A 27 75.41 25.74 98.20
C GLU A 27 75.20 25.59 96.69
N LEU A 28 75.22 26.70 95.95
CA LEU A 28 75.20 26.71 94.49
C LEU A 28 76.33 25.86 93.86
N TYR A 29 77.57 25.94 94.38
CA TYR A 29 78.65 25.08 93.90
C TYR A 29 78.41 23.60 94.17
N ARG A 30 77.82 23.22 95.32
CA ARG A 30 77.51 21.82 95.66
C ARG A 30 76.43 21.25 94.75
N GLU A 31 75.36 22.01 94.48
CA GLU A 31 74.30 21.58 93.57
C GLU A 31 74.78 21.51 92.11
N VAL A 32 75.71 22.37 91.68
CA VAL A 32 76.32 22.26 90.34
C VAL A 32 77.31 21.08 90.26
N CYS A 33 78.03 20.74 91.33
CA CYS A 33 78.79 19.47 91.41
C CYS A 33 77.86 18.26 91.26
N ALA A 34 76.74 18.23 92.00
CA ALA A 34 75.76 17.17 91.95
C ALA A 34 75.11 17.06 90.56
N LEU A 35 74.76 18.18 89.93
CA LEU A 35 74.18 18.21 88.59
C LEU A 35 75.16 17.64 87.55
N LEU A 36 76.39 18.13 87.51
CA LEU A 36 77.42 17.65 86.58
C LEU A 36 77.65 16.14 86.71
N PHE A 37 77.80 15.65 87.95
CA PHE A 37 78.11 14.26 88.21
C PHE A 37 76.91 13.31 87.99
N PHE A 38 75.76 13.58 88.59
CA PHE A 38 74.61 12.67 88.58
C PHE A 38 73.69 12.80 87.36
N ARG A 39 73.55 13.99 86.76
CA ARG A 39 72.65 14.21 85.61
C ARG A 39 73.37 14.11 84.27
N PHE A 40 74.63 14.55 84.21
CA PHE A 40 75.40 14.63 82.96
C PHE A 40 76.63 13.70 82.91
N GLY A 41 76.97 13.00 83.99
CA GLY A 41 78.13 12.08 84.04
C GLY A 41 79.50 12.77 83.93
N ILE A 42 79.55 14.11 83.98
CA ILE A 42 80.79 14.90 83.84
C ILE A 42 81.45 14.99 85.21
N THR A 43 82.72 14.61 85.32
CA THR A 43 83.50 14.78 86.56
C THR A 43 83.67 16.28 86.87
N PRO A 44 83.11 16.80 87.99
CA PRO A 44 83.26 18.21 88.32
C PRO A 44 84.72 18.56 88.65
N THR A 45 85.23 19.62 88.03
CA THR A 45 86.58 20.17 88.28
C THR A 45 86.48 21.64 88.68
N ALA A 46 87.36 22.10 89.57
CA ALA A 46 87.31 23.45 90.14
C ALA A 46 87.27 24.56 89.06
N ASN A 47 88.03 24.40 87.98
CA ASN A 47 88.05 25.34 86.85
C ASN A 47 86.72 25.35 86.08
N ARG A 48 86.17 24.17 85.71
CA ARG A 48 84.89 24.09 84.98
C ARG A 48 83.71 24.60 85.82
N LEU A 49 83.69 24.29 87.12
CA LEU A 49 82.74 24.85 88.08
C LEU A 49 82.81 26.39 88.10
N TYR A 50 84.01 26.95 88.20
CA TYR A 50 84.23 28.40 88.20
C TYR A 50 83.75 29.06 86.89
N GLN A 51 84.08 28.47 85.73
CA GLN A 51 83.67 28.97 84.41
C GLN A 51 82.14 29.02 84.21
N LEU A 52 81.41 28.07 84.80
CA LEU A 52 79.94 27.94 84.67
C LEU A 52 79.18 28.83 85.67
N VAL A 53 79.67 28.93 86.91
CA VAL A 53 78.98 29.66 88.01
C VAL A 53 79.40 31.13 88.10
N ARG A 54 80.68 31.44 87.86
CA ARG A 54 81.28 32.80 87.86
C ARG A 54 80.94 33.68 89.08
N ARG A 55 80.86 33.10 90.29
CA ARG A 55 80.63 33.82 91.55
C ARG A 55 81.64 33.41 92.63
N GLY A 56 82.09 34.36 93.44
CA GLY A 56 82.99 34.13 94.58
C GLY A 56 84.49 34.05 94.22
N SER A 57 85.31 33.74 95.22
CA SER A 57 86.77 33.66 95.09
C SER A 57 87.25 32.30 94.57
N MET A 58 88.41 32.30 93.90
CA MET A 58 89.03 31.11 93.29
C MET A 58 89.23 29.90 94.22
N GLY A 59 89.33 30.10 95.54
CA GLY A 59 89.43 28.99 96.50
C GLY A 59 88.12 28.25 96.77
N THR A 60 86.97 28.89 96.51
CA THR A 60 85.64 28.35 96.87
C THR A 60 85.27 27.07 96.12
N PRO A 61 85.45 26.97 94.78
CA PRO A 61 85.10 25.76 94.03
C PRO A 61 85.89 24.54 94.50
N THR A 62 87.18 24.71 94.80
CA THR A 62 88.06 23.60 95.22
C THR A 62 87.67 23.03 96.58
N ALA A 63 87.32 23.88 97.55
CA ALA A 63 86.86 23.44 98.87
C ALA A 63 85.54 22.66 98.79
N VAL A 64 84.54 23.22 98.11
CA VAL A 64 83.21 22.58 97.94
C VAL A 64 83.32 21.27 97.13
N LEU A 65 84.23 21.21 96.16
CA LEU A 65 84.52 19.98 95.42
C LEU A 65 85.14 18.88 96.30
N GLY A 66 86.06 19.24 97.19
CA GLY A 66 86.63 18.32 98.18
C GLY A 66 85.58 17.78 99.15
N GLU A 67 84.73 18.66 99.68
CA GLU A 67 83.60 18.31 100.56
C GLU A 67 82.60 17.38 99.85
N PHE A 68 82.20 17.71 98.61
CA PHE A 68 81.31 16.87 97.79
C PHE A 68 81.87 15.46 97.58
N TRP A 69 83.16 15.34 97.22
CA TRP A 69 83.80 14.03 97.02
C TRP A 69 84.05 13.26 98.33
N ALA A 70 84.00 13.90 99.49
CA ALA A 70 84.00 13.22 100.78
C ALA A 70 82.58 12.68 101.09
N GLU A 71 81.55 13.55 101.04
CA GLU A 71 80.16 13.16 101.26
C GLU A 71 79.69 12.04 100.33
N LEU A 72 80.08 12.09 99.06
CA LEU A 72 79.69 11.11 98.05
C LEU A 72 80.30 9.73 98.33
N ARG A 73 81.59 9.68 98.70
CA ARG A 73 82.25 8.41 99.04
C ARG A 73 81.62 7.76 100.27
N GLU A 74 81.29 8.56 101.27
CA GLU A 74 80.64 8.07 102.48
C GLU A 74 79.23 7.52 102.18
N LYS A 75 78.39 8.27 101.45
CA LYS A 75 77.05 7.83 101.05
C LYS A 75 77.04 6.64 100.09
N SER A 76 78.13 6.42 99.35
CA SER A 76 78.27 5.28 98.43
C SER A 76 78.64 3.95 99.10
N ARG A 77 79.06 3.98 100.39
CA ARG A 77 79.44 2.77 101.13
C ARG A 77 78.21 2.07 101.71
N VAL A 78 77.81 0.97 101.08
CA VAL A 78 76.92 -0.02 101.73
C VAL A 78 77.73 -0.79 102.78
N ARG A 79 77.86 -0.19 103.97
CA ARG A 79 78.35 -0.87 105.17
C ARG A 79 77.17 -1.12 106.10
N ILE A 80 77.06 -2.35 106.60
CA ILE A 80 76.15 -2.69 107.69
C ILE A 80 76.88 -2.35 109.00
N GLU A 81 76.96 -1.07 109.35
CA GLU A 81 77.58 -0.64 110.59
C GLU A 81 76.59 -0.83 111.76
N HIS A 82 76.86 -1.84 112.58
CA HIS A 82 76.18 -2.15 113.84
C HIS A 82 77.24 -2.23 114.94
N PRO A 83 77.04 -1.65 116.14
CA PRO A 83 78.12 -1.43 117.12
C PRO A 83 78.95 -2.67 117.47
N ASP A 84 78.30 -3.84 117.56
CA ASP A 84 78.92 -5.10 118.00
C ASP A 84 79.34 -6.03 116.83
N LEU A 85 79.28 -5.59 115.57
CA LEU A 85 79.53 -6.47 114.41
C LEU A 85 81.00 -6.44 113.96
N PRO A 86 81.71 -7.59 113.91
CA PRO A 86 83.05 -7.68 113.33
C PRO A 86 83.10 -7.21 111.87
N ALA A 87 84.11 -6.41 111.52
CA ALA A 87 84.24 -5.78 110.20
C ALA A 87 84.22 -6.78 109.03
N ASP A 88 84.83 -7.95 109.21
CA ASP A 88 84.91 -9.01 108.20
C ASP A 88 83.51 -9.56 107.85
N LEU A 89 82.64 -9.72 108.86
CA LEU A 89 81.25 -10.16 108.66
C LEU A 89 80.41 -9.08 107.99
N GLY A 90 80.62 -7.81 108.35
CA GLY A 90 79.99 -6.67 107.67
C GLY A 90 80.38 -6.58 106.19
N SER A 91 81.64 -6.87 105.86
CA SER A 91 82.13 -6.91 104.48
C SER A 91 81.53 -8.07 103.69
N ALA A 92 81.56 -9.30 104.23
CA ALA A 92 81.02 -10.48 103.57
C ALA A 92 79.50 -10.39 103.35
N ALA A 93 78.76 -9.82 104.31
CA ALA A 93 77.33 -9.57 104.17
C ALA A 93 77.03 -8.52 103.07
N GLY A 94 77.84 -7.46 102.97
CA GLY A 94 77.73 -6.46 101.91
C GLY A 94 77.96 -7.05 100.50
N GLU A 95 78.96 -7.92 100.36
CA GLU A 95 79.28 -8.61 99.11
C GLU A 95 78.17 -9.61 98.70
N LEU A 96 77.60 -10.35 99.66
CA LEU A 96 76.43 -11.20 99.43
C LEU A 96 75.21 -10.40 98.98
N VAL A 97 74.92 -9.25 99.60
CA VAL A 97 73.81 -8.37 99.17
C VAL A 97 74.06 -7.79 97.77
N ALA A 98 75.28 -7.36 97.47
CA ALA A 98 75.65 -6.82 96.16
C ALA A 98 75.55 -7.87 95.03
N THR A 99 76.00 -9.10 95.28
CA THR A 99 75.91 -10.20 94.31
C THR A 99 74.48 -10.70 94.12
N LEU A 100 73.68 -10.81 95.21
CA LEU A 100 72.25 -11.11 95.13
C LEU A 100 71.49 -10.03 94.35
N TRP A 101 71.74 -8.76 94.63
CA TRP A 101 71.13 -7.63 93.90
C TRP A 101 71.48 -7.69 92.41
N THR A 102 72.76 -7.81 92.06
CA THR A 102 73.22 -7.89 90.67
C THR A 102 72.57 -9.05 89.92
N ARG A 103 72.45 -10.23 90.55
CA ARG A 103 71.79 -11.40 89.97
C ARG A 103 70.27 -11.22 89.83
N ALA A 104 69.62 -10.55 90.78
CA ALA A 104 68.20 -10.24 90.71
C ALA A 104 67.90 -9.21 89.60
N THR A 105 68.70 -8.16 89.46
CA THR A 105 68.58 -7.17 88.38
C THR A 105 68.76 -7.83 87.02
N ALA A 106 69.84 -8.60 86.81
CA ALA A 106 70.07 -9.30 85.55
C ALA A 106 68.95 -10.31 85.20
N SER A 107 68.38 -10.99 86.21
CA SER A 107 67.23 -11.89 86.01
C SER A 107 65.94 -11.14 85.67
N ALA A 108 65.74 -9.93 86.20
CA ALA A 108 64.59 -9.09 85.89
C ALA A 108 64.71 -8.45 84.50
N GLU A 109 65.91 -8.02 84.10
CA GLU A 109 66.21 -7.52 82.76
C GLU A 109 65.98 -8.60 81.70
N ALA A 110 66.51 -9.81 81.91
CA ALA A 110 66.27 -10.95 81.01
C ALA A 110 64.78 -11.31 80.88
N ALA A 111 64.01 -11.25 81.98
CA ALA A 111 62.56 -11.49 81.94
C ALA A 111 61.79 -10.37 81.22
N LEU A 112 62.21 -9.10 81.39
CA LEU A 112 61.63 -7.96 80.68
C LEU A 112 61.91 -8.02 79.18
N ASP A 113 63.12 -8.43 78.77
CA ASP A 113 63.47 -8.56 77.35
C ASP A 113 62.81 -9.78 76.69
N ALA A 114 62.59 -10.88 77.42
CA ALA A 114 61.75 -11.97 76.96
C ALA A 114 60.29 -11.50 76.71
N LEU A 115 59.68 -10.82 77.69
CA LEU A 115 58.33 -10.27 77.56
C LEU A 115 58.21 -9.24 76.43
N ARG A 116 59.24 -8.40 76.21
CA ARG A 116 59.31 -7.48 75.06
C ARG A 116 59.33 -8.25 73.73
N GLY A 117 60.12 -9.32 73.65
CA GLY A 117 60.18 -10.20 72.48
C GLY A 117 58.83 -10.86 72.18
N GLU A 118 58.16 -11.40 73.20
CA GLU A 118 56.82 -12.01 73.07
C GLU A 118 55.77 -10.99 72.61
N VAL A 119 55.76 -9.78 73.18
CA VAL A 119 54.81 -8.72 72.81
C VAL A 119 55.03 -8.22 71.39
N GLU A 120 56.28 -7.99 70.96
CA GLU A 120 56.56 -7.57 69.58
C GLU A 120 56.31 -8.70 68.57
N ALA A 121 56.50 -9.97 68.94
CA ALA A 121 56.11 -11.12 68.11
C ALA A 121 54.58 -11.21 67.92
N GLN A 122 53.81 -11.16 69.01
CA GLN A 122 52.34 -11.13 68.97
C GLN A 122 51.81 -9.91 68.19
N ARG A 123 52.47 -8.75 68.33
CA ARG A 123 52.16 -7.54 67.56
C ARG A 123 52.42 -7.73 66.07
N ALA A 124 53.52 -8.38 65.69
CA ALA A 124 53.83 -8.66 64.29
C ALA A 124 52.80 -9.64 63.68
N GLU A 125 52.41 -10.69 64.40
CA GLU A 125 51.37 -11.63 63.98
C GLU A 125 49.99 -10.96 63.86
N ALA A 126 49.62 -10.10 64.82
CA ALA A 126 48.41 -9.28 64.76
C ALA A 126 48.43 -8.29 63.57
N GLN A 127 49.59 -7.72 63.24
CA GLN A 127 49.73 -6.83 62.07
C GLN A 127 49.63 -7.61 60.75
N GLN A 128 50.22 -8.80 60.66
CA GLN A 128 50.13 -9.66 59.46
C GLN A 128 48.70 -10.17 59.22
N SER A 129 48.01 -10.61 60.27
CA SER A 129 46.60 -11.03 60.17
C SER A 129 45.66 -9.87 59.80
N VAL A 130 45.87 -8.67 60.35
CA VAL A 130 45.13 -7.45 59.94
C VAL A 130 45.44 -7.03 58.50
N ALA A 131 46.68 -7.20 58.02
CA ALA A 131 47.02 -6.96 56.62
C ALA A 131 46.32 -7.96 55.69
N ALA A 132 46.45 -9.26 55.95
CA ALA A 132 45.80 -10.32 55.18
C ALA A 132 44.27 -10.16 55.13
N ALA A 133 43.64 -9.77 56.25
CA ALA A 133 42.19 -9.50 56.31
C ALA A 133 41.77 -8.29 55.46
N ARG A 134 42.61 -7.25 55.36
CA ARG A 134 42.37 -6.09 54.47
C ARG A 134 42.57 -6.44 53.01
N ASP A 135 43.59 -7.23 52.69
CA ASP A 135 43.86 -7.71 51.34
C ASP A 135 42.75 -8.66 50.86
N GLU A 136 42.15 -9.45 51.76
CA GLU A 136 40.95 -10.24 51.46
C GLU A 136 39.71 -9.36 51.27
N LEU A 137 39.48 -8.39 52.17
CA LEU A 137 38.36 -7.45 52.06
C LEU A 137 38.38 -6.72 50.70
N GLY A 138 39.52 -6.14 50.30
CA GLY A 138 39.64 -5.45 49.01
C GLY A 138 39.43 -6.37 47.79
N ARG A 139 39.80 -7.65 47.88
CA ARG A 139 39.51 -8.66 46.85
C ARG A 139 38.04 -9.07 46.80
N VAL A 140 37.34 -9.09 47.95
CA VAL A 140 35.90 -9.32 48.02
C VAL A 140 35.11 -8.10 47.54
N GLU A 141 35.51 -6.88 47.91
CA GLU A 141 34.89 -5.62 47.49
C GLU A 141 35.00 -5.44 45.97
N THR A 142 36.19 -5.56 45.39
CA THR A 142 36.36 -5.47 43.92
C THR A 142 35.62 -6.58 43.16
N ALA A 143 35.52 -7.79 43.71
CA ALA A 143 34.70 -8.85 43.13
C ALA A 143 33.18 -8.56 43.23
N LEU A 144 32.74 -7.89 44.29
CA LEU A 144 31.35 -7.43 44.47
C LEU A 144 31.01 -6.28 43.52
N GLU A 145 31.90 -5.32 43.33
CA GLU A 145 31.76 -4.25 42.34
C GLU A 145 31.65 -4.81 40.93
N GLN A 146 32.54 -5.73 40.53
CA GLN A 146 32.50 -6.39 39.21
C GLN A 146 31.18 -7.15 38.99
N ARG A 147 30.70 -7.90 40.00
CA ARG A 147 29.41 -8.61 39.94
C ARG A 147 28.23 -7.64 39.87
N THR A 148 28.28 -6.52 40.58
CA THR A 148 27.24 -5.49 40.56
C THR A 148 27.19 -4.81 39.19
N ALA A 149 28.35 -4.47 38.60
CA ALA A 149 28.44 -3.90 37.26
C ALA A 149 27.92 -4.88 36.19
N ALA A 150 28.30 -6.15 36.25
CA ALA A 150 27.81 -7.18 35.33
C ALA A 150 26.28 -7.41 35.46
N LEU A 151 25.75 -7.40 36.69
CA LEU A 151 24.31 -7.54 36.95
C LEU A 151 23.52 -6.32 36.43
N LEU A 152 24.07 -5.10 36.57
CA LEU A 152 23.46 -3.89 36.02
C LEU A 152 23.50 -3.89 34.48
N ALA A 153 24.60 -4.33 33.86
CA ALA A 153 24.69 -4.49 32.41
C ALA A 153 23.65 -5.49 31.88
N ALA A 154 23.56 -6.68 32.49
CA ALA A 154 22.56 -7.69 32.14
C ALA A 154 21.12 -7.17 32.32
N GLN A 155 20.84 -6.32 33.33
CA GLN A 155 19.53 -5.68 33.49
C GLN A 155 19.22 -4.65 32.38
N VAL A 156 20.22 -4.02 31.75
CA VAL A 156 20.02 -3.17 30.58
C VAL A 156 19.74 -4.03 29.35
N GLU A 157 20.55 -5.05 29.09
CA GLU A 157 20.36 -5.98 27.97
C GLU A 157 18.97 -6.66 28.01
N ILE A 158 18.52 -7.12 29.18
CA ILE A 158 17.17 -7.69 29.34
C ILE A 158 16.08 -6.68 28.97
N ARG A 159 16.19 -5.42 29.40
CA ARG A 159 15.19 -4.37 29.08
C ARG A 159 15.19 -4.00 27.59
N GLU A 160 16.35 -4.04 26.94
CA GLU A 160 16.46 -3.82 25.49
C GLU A 160 15.87 -4.98 24.69
N LEU A 161 16.10 -6.22 25.13
CA LEU A 161 15.49 -7.42 24.56
C LEU A 161 13.96 -7.46 24.77
N ASP A 162 13.47 -7.14 25.98
CA ASP A 162 12.03 -7.03 26.28
C ASP A 162 11.36 -5.98 25.38
N LYS A 163 12.01 -4.82 25.20
CA LYS A 163 11.55 -3.76 24.30
C LYS A 163 11.50 -4.24 22.84
N ALA A 164 12.58 -4.83 22.33
CA ALA A 164 12.64 -5.35 20.97
C ALA A 164 11.62 -6.48 20.74
N GLN A 165 11.37 -7.33 21.75
CA GLN A 165 10.33 -8.35 21.71
C GLN A 165 8.93 -7.73 21.68
N ALA A 166 8.67 -6.68 22.45
CA ALA A 166 7.39 -5.96 22.45
C ALA A 166 7.12 -5.25 21.12
N GLU A 167 8.11 -4.52 20.59
CA GLU A 167 8.04 -3.86 19.27
C GLU A 167 7.84 -4.90 18.15
N GLY A 168 8.60 -5.99 18.17
CA GLY A 168 8.45 -7.11 17.23
C GLY A 168 7.12 -7.88 17.39
N HIS A 169 6.50 -7.88 18.58
CA HIS A 169 5.17 -8.46 18.78
C HIS A 169 4.07 -7.53 18.24
N ALA A 170 4.15 -6.23 18.51
CA ALA A 170 3.22 -5.23 17.97
C ALA A 170 3.27 -5.19 16.42
N ALA A 171 4.47 -5.27 15.83
CA ALA A 171 4.64 -5.35 14.38
C ALA A 171 3.98 -6.60 13.78
N ARG A 172 4.11 -7.77 14.44
CA ARG A 172 3.43 -9.01 14.02
C ARG A 172 1.90 -8.89 14.12
N GLN A 173 1.38 -8.36 15.23
CA GLN A 173 -0.06 -8.11 15.38
C GLN A 173 -0.61 -7.18 14.27
N ALA A 174 0.12 -6.10 13.94
CA ALA A 174 -0.28 -5.18 12.88
C ALA A 174 -0.32 -5.88 11.50
N LEU A 175 0.69 -6.71 11.18
CA LEU A 175 0.72 -7.51 9.95
C LEU A 175 -0.40 -8.56 9.92
N ASP A 176 -0.73 -9.21 11.04
CA ASP A 176 -1.86 -10.15 11.11
C ASP A 176 -3.22 -9.44 10.91
N MET A 177 -3.38 -8.21 11.42
CA MET A 177 -4.54 -7.35 11.16
C MET A 177 -4.63 -6.94 9.68
N GLU A 178 -3.50 -6.61 9.04
CA GLU A 178 -3.46 -6.29 7.62
C GLU A 178 -3.74 -7.52 6.74
N ILE A 179 -3.16 -8.68 7.06
CA ILE A 179 -3.39 -9.95 6.35
C ILE A 179 -4.86 -10.38 6.47
N THR A 180 -5.48 -10.25 7.66
CA THR A 180 -6.90 -10.58 7.85
C THR A 180 -7.81 -9.59 7.13
N ARG A 181 -7.47 -8.29 7.12
CA ARG A 181 -8.15 -7.27 6.29
C ARG A 181 -8.07 -7.61 4.80
N LEU A 182 -6.87 -7.86 4.25
CA LEU A 182 -6.66 -8.16 2.84
C LEU A 182 -7.36 -9.46 2.41
N LYS A 183 -7.39 -10.49 3.27
CA LYS A 183 -8.17 -11.71 3.05
C LYS A 183 -9.68 -11.42 2.96
N ASN A 184 -10.20 -10.54 3.81
CA ASN A 184 -11.61 -10.14 3.75
C ASN A 184 -11.93 -9.31 2.50
N GLU A 185 -11.06 -8.37 2.11
CA GLU A 185 -11.21 -7.58 0.88
C GLU A 185 -11.17 -8.47 -0.37
N ALA A 186 -10.25 -9.44 -0.43
CA ALA A 186 -10.20 -10.45 -1.49
C ALA A 186 -11.48 -11.31 -1.53
N ALA A 187 -11.93 -11.83 -0.39
CA ALA A 187 -13.16 -12.63 -0.31
C ALA A 187 -14.44 -11.84 -0.67
N VAL A 188 -14.44 -10.51 -0.55
CA VAL A 188 -15.49 -9.64 -1.09
C VAL A 188 -15.37 -9.51 -2.61
N ARG A 189 -14.17 -9.21 -3.13
CA ARG A 189 -13.90 -9.13 -4.58
C ARG A 189 -14.25 -10.42 -5.32
N ASP A 190 -13.97 -11.59 -4.75
CA ASP A 190 -14.33 -12.89 -5.35
C ASP A 190 -15.84 -13.08 -5.44
N ARG A 191 -16.61 -12.61 -4.44
CA ARG A 191 -18.09 -12.63 -4.46
C ARG A 191 -18.66 -11.66 -5.49
N GLU A 192 -18.10 -10.44 -5.57
CA GLU A 192 -18.46 -9.45 -6.60
C GLU A 192 -18.21 -10.03 -8.01
N LEU A 193 -17.03 -10.63 -8.25
CA LEU A 193 -16.69 -11.28 -9.52
C LEU A 193 -17.60 -12.49 -9.83
N ALA A 194 -17.98 -13.28 -8.82
CA ALA A 194 -18.93 -14.38 -9.00
C ALA A 194 -20.32 -13.89 -9.40
N GLN A 195 -20.85 -12.85 -8.72
CA GLN A 195 -22.14 -12.23 -9.05
C GLN A 195 -22.14 -11.61 -10.45
N VAL A 196 -21.06 -10.92 -10.84
CA VAL A 196 -20.90 -10.36 -12.19
C VAL A 196 -20.85 -11.45 -13.27
N ARG A 197 -20.12 -12.55 -13.03
CA ARG A 197 -20.08 -13.71 -13.94
C ARG A 197 -21.44 -14.40 -14.08
N GLU A 198 -22.20 -14.51 -12.99
CA GLU A 198 -23.56 -15.07 -13.01
C GLU A 198 -24.52 -14.13 -13.77
N GLY A 199 -24.44 -12.82 -13.52
CA GLY A 199 -25.20 -11.80 -14.25
C GLY A 199 -24.97 -11.87 -15.76
N PHE A 200 -23.71 -11.85 -16.20
CA PHE A 200 -23.37 -12.01 -17.62
C PHE A 200 -23.85 -13.36 -18.20
N SER A 201 -23.76 -14.46 -17.46
CA SER A 201 -24.30 -15.76 -17.90
C SER A 201 -25.80 -15.71 -18.16
N ARG A 202 -26.57 -15.17 -17.19
CA ARG A 202 -28.03 -14.97 -17.30
C ARG A 202 -28.40 -14.03 -18.45
N ASP A 203 -27.60 -13.01 -18.72
CA ASP A 203 -27.85 -12.08 -19.83
C ASP A 203 -27.50 -12.67 -21.20
N LEU A 204 -26.45 -13.50 -21.30
CA LEU A 204 -26.16 -14.30 -22.49
C LEU A 204 -27.26 -15.33 -22.78
N GLU A 205 -27.83 -15.95 -21.75
CA GLU A 205 -28.99 -16.84 -21.88
C GLU A 205 -30.24 -16.09 -22.38
N LYS A 206 -30.53 -14.90 -21.83
CA LYS A 206 -31.61 -14.04 -22.34
C LYS A 206 -31.38 -13.67 -23.81
N LEU A 207 -30.16 -13.28 -24.19
CA LEU A 207 -29.82 -12.91 -25.57
C LEU A 207 -29.94 -14.10 -26.54
N ARG A 208 -29.49 -15.31 -26.15
CA ARG A 208 -29.72 -16.53 -26.92
C ARG A 208 -31.22 -16.79 -27.10
N ALA A 209 -31.99 -16.76 -26.01
CA ALA A 209 -33.43 -16.99 -26.07
C ALA A 209 -34.22 -15.87 -26.79
N THR A 210 -33.68 -14.65 -26.96
CA THR A 210 -34.30 -13.65 -27.84
C THR A 210 -33.89 -13.82 -29.31
N ALA A 211 -32.66 -14.27 -29.58
CA ALA A 211 -32.19 -14.64 -30.92
C ALA A 211 -32.94 -15.87 -31.47
N GLU A 212 -33.06 -16.94 -30.69
CA GLU A 212 -33.84 -18.14 -31.04
C GLU A 212 -35.29 -17.77 -31.41
N ARG A 213 -35.97 -17.00 -30.55
CA ARG A 213 -37.33 -16.50 -30.83
C ARG A 213 -37.39 -15.52 -32.00
N ALA A 214 -36.28 -14.91 -32.43
CA ALA A 214 -36.21 -14.09 -33.65
C ALA A 214 -36.04 -14.99 -34.89
N GLU A 215 -35.15 -15.98 -34.83
CA GLU A 215 -35.00 -16.99 -35.88
C GLU A 215 -36.30 -17.79 -36.10
N GLU A 216 -37.01 -18.17 -35.04
CA GLU A 216 -38.33 -18.82 -35.15
C GLU A 216 -39.34 -17.94 -35.90
N ARG A 217 -39.37 -16.63 -35.61
CA ARG A 217 -40.23 -15.66 -36.29
C ARG A 217 -39.82 -15.46 -37.74
N MET A 218 -38.53 -15.43 -38.05
CA MET A 218 -38.01 -15.38 -39.42
C MET A 218 -38.35 -16.66 -40.19
N ARG A 219 -38.04 -17.85 -39.65
CA ARG A 219 -38.43 -19.14 -40.24
C ARG A 219 -39.94 -19.26 -40.44
N ALA A 220 -40.75 -18.65 -39.57
CA ALA A 220 -42.20 -18.60 -39.73
C ALA A 220 -42.66 -17.61 -40.81
N SER A 221 -42.01 -16.46 -40.99
CA SER A 221 -42.31 -15.51 -42.09
C SER A 221 -41.82 -16.04 -43.44
N GLU A 222 -40.63 -16.65 -43.51
CA GLU A 222 -40.11 -17.37 -44.67
C GLU A 222 -41.08 -18.45 -45.15
N LYS A 223 -41.56 -19.30 -44.23
CA LYS A 223 -42.57 -20.33 -44.55
C LYS A 223 -43.88 -19.74 -45.08
N ARG A 224 -44.33 -18.59 -44.57
CA ARG A 224 -45.52 -17.89 -45.10
C ARG A 224 -45.27 -17.34 -46.49
N ALA A 225 -44.15 -16.64 -46.70
CA ALA A 225 -43.77 -16.07 -47.99
C ALA A 225 -43.61 -17.16 -49.07
N LEU A 226 -43.02 -18.32 -48.74
CA LEU A 226 -42.94 -19.46 -49.66
C LEU A 226 -44.33 -20.01 -50.03
N LEU A 227 -45.23 -20.16 -49.04
CA LEU A 227 -46.61 -20.58 -49.29
C LEU A 227 -47.42 -19.54 -50.09
N GLU A 228 -47.10 -18.24 -49.96
CA GLU A 228 -47.71 -17.17 -50.74
C GLU A 228 -47.18 -17.17 -52.18
N ILE A 229 -45.86 -17.31 -52.38
CA ILE A 229 -45.24 -17.51 -53.70
C ILE A 229 -45.82 -18.75 -54.40
N ASP A 230 -46.04 -19.86 -53.71
CA ASP A 230 -46.62 -21.08 -54.31
C ASP A 230 -48.12 -20.94 -54.59
N ARG A 231 -48.87 -20.15 -53.81
CA ARG A 231 -50.25 -19.74 -54.15
C ARG A 231 -50.27 -18.84 -55.40
N GLU A 232 -49.36 -17.88 -55.50
CA GLU A 232 -49.23 -16.98 -56.65
C GLU A 232 -48.83 -17.75 -57.91
N ARG A 233 -47.84 -18.63 -57.84
CA ARG A 233 -47.50 -19.59 -58.91
C ARG A 233 -48.71 -20.43 -59.32
N GLY A 234 -49.47 -20.93 -58.36
CA GLY A 234 -50.71 -21.66 -58.60
C GLY A 234 -51.83 -20.82 -59.25
N ALA A 235 -51.90 -19.52 -58.94
CA ALA A 235 -52.84 -18.58 -59.55
C ALA A 235 -52.41 -18.20 -60.97
N VAL A 236 -51.13 -17.88 -61.19
CA VAL A 236 -50.53 -17.64 -62.52
C VAL A 236 -50.71 -18.87 -63.42
N ALA A 237 -50.47 -20.08 -62.91
CA ALA A 237 -50.69 -21.31 -63.68
C ALA A 237 -52.18 -21.61 -64.00
N LYS A 238 -53.13 -21.03 -63.26
CA LYS A 238 -54.56 -21.06 -63.62
C LYS A 238 -54.88 -20.00 -64.67
N LEU A 239 -54.49 -18.74 -64.43
CA LEU A 239 -54.68 -17.63 -65.37
C LEU A 239 -54.03 -17.92 -66.73
N GLN A 240 -52.87 -18.57 -66.76
CA GLN A 240 -52.22 -18.98 -68.00
C GLN A 240 -53.01 -20.07 -68.73
N LYS A 241 -53.61 -21.04 -68.04
CA LYS A 241 -54.53 -22.02 -68.66
C LYS A 241 -55.81 -21.36 -69.16
N GLU A 242 -56.38 -20.44 -68.40
CA GLU A 242 -57.56 -19.66 -68.79
C GLU A 242 -57.26 -18.78 -70.01
N PHE A 243 -56.05 -18.23 -70.12
CA PHE A 243 -55.54 -17.51 -71.28
C PHE A 243 -55.29 -18.43 -72.49
N ASP A 244 -54.66 -19.59 -72.29
CA ASP A 244 -54.45 -20.62 -73.31
C ASP A 244 -55.78 -21.18 -73.84
N GLU A 245 -56.83 -21.22 -73.03
CA GLU A 245 -58.18 -21.54 -73.47
C GLU A 245 -58.87 -20.34 -74.14
N ALA A 246 -58.68 -19.12 -73.65
CA ALA A 246 -59.26 -17.92 -74.24
C ALA A 246 -58.68 -17.63 -75.63
N THR A 247 -57.38 -17.84 -75.82
CA THR A 247 -56.71 -17.83 -77.13
C THR A 247 -57.25 -18.93 -78.03
N LYS A 248 -57.30 -20.20 -77.59
CA LYS A 248 -57.94 -21.29 -78.37
C LYS A 248 -59.42 -21.02 -78.70
N ARG A 249 -60.16 -20.32 -77.84
CA ARG A 249 -61.54 -19.86 -78.09
C ARG A 249 -61.58 -18.71 -79.11
N ALA A 250 -60.59 -17.80 -79.10
CA ALA A 250 -60.45 -16.73 -80.07
C ALA A 250 -60.02 -17.27 -81.44
N GLU A 251 -59.01 -18.14 -81.50
CA GLU A 251 -58.56 -18.85 -82.71
C GLU A 251 -59.71 -19.61 -83.37
N LYS A 252 -60.51 -20.38 -82.60
CA LYS A 252 -61.70 -21.06 -83.13
C LYS A 252 -62.69 -20.07 -83.75
N ARG A 253 -63.06 -19.01 -83.01
CA ARG A 253 -63.92 -17.94 -83.53
C ARG A 253 -63.33 -17.30 -84.78
N GLU A 254 -62.02 -17.09 -84.84
CA GLU A 254 -61.37 -16.54 -86.02
C GLU A 254 -61.43 -17.52 -87.21
N THR A 255 -61.21 -18.82 -87.00
CA THR A 255 -61.38 -19.83 -88.07
C THR A 255 -62.84 -19.93 -88.54
N ASP A 256 -63.81 -19.79 -87.64
CA ASP A 256 -65.23 -19.78 -88.01
C ASP A 256 -65.63 -18.46 -88.69
N HIS A 257 -65.06 -17.32 -88.30
CA HIS A 257 -65.20 -16.05 -89.03
C HIS A 257 -64.55 -16.11 -90.41
N ARG A 258 -63.35 -16.72 -90.54
CA ARG A 258 -62.69 -16.96 -91.84
C ARG A 258 -63.56 -17.85 -92.73
N ARG A 259 -64.10 -18.96 -92.22
CA ARG A 259 -65.09 -19.82 -92.93
C ARG A 259 -66.34 -19.06 -93.36
N VAL A 260 -66.91 -18.22 -92.49
CA VAL A 260 -68.08 -17.39 -92.83
C VAL A 260 -67.72 -16.36 -93.91
N VAL A 261 -66.52 -15.77 -93.86
CA VAL A 261 -66.02 -14.87 -94.91
C VAL A 261 -65.76 -15.63 -96.22
N GLU A 262 -65.22 -16.85 -96.19
CA GLU A 262 -65.04 -17.73 -97.35
C GLU A 262 -66.39 -18.10 -97.99
N VAL A 263 -67.39 -18.47 -97.18
CA VAL A 263 -68.76 -18.75 -97.65
C VAL A 263 -69.43 -17.49 -98.22
N LEU A 264 -69.26 -16.32 -97.59
CA LEU A 264 -69.76 -15.05 -98.13
C LEU A 264 -69.02 -14.64 -99.41
N GLN A 265 -67.73 -14.92 -99.53
CA GLN A 265 -66.95 -14.71 -100.76
C GLN A 265 -67.39 -15.66 -101.88
N ALA A 266 -67.69 -16.93 -101.57
CA ALA A 266 -68.27 -17.88 -102.50
C ALA A 266 -69.65 -17.42 -102.98
N GLN A 267 -70.56 -17.04 -102.06
CA GLN A 267 -71.87 -16.48 -102.38
C GLN A 267 -71.77 -15.18 -103.21
N LEU A 268 -70.78 -14.32 -102.93
CA LEU A 268 -70.51 -13.12 -103.74
C LEU A 268 -69.96 -13.49 -105.12
N GLY A 269 -69.18 -14.57 -105.23
CA GLY A 269 -68.72 -15.16 -106.48
C GLY A 269 -69.86 -15.72 -107.31
N ASP A 270 -70.75 -16.51 -106.70
CA ASP A 270 -71.96 -17.05 -107.32
C ASP A 270 -72.91 -15.93 -107.75
N ALA A 271 -73.13 -14.91 -106.92
CA ALA A 271 -73.94 -13.75 -107.27
C ALA A 271 -73.33 -12.94 -108.43
N ARG A 272 -71.99 -12.80 -108.49
CA ARG A 272 -71.28 -12.21 -109.63
C ARG A 272 -71.38 -13.07 -110.89
N HIS A 273 -71.32 -14.40 -110.76
CA HIS A 273 -71.48 -15.33 -111.88
C HIS A 273 -72.92 -15.28 -112.41
N GLN A 274 -73.92 -15.32 -111.54
CA GLN A 274 -75.33 -15.15 -111.89
C GLN A 274 -75.59 -13.79 -112.54
N ALA A 275 -75.01 -12.71 -112.02
CA ALA A 275 -75.06 -11.39 -112.65
C ALA A 275 -74.43 -11.41 -114.06
N GLY A 276 -73.27 -12.04 -114.23
CA GLY A 276 -72.62 -12.22 -115.54
C GLY A 276 -73.43 -13.07 -116.53
N VAL A 277 -74.10 -14.12 -116.05
CA VAL A 277 -75.02 -14.96 -116.86
C VAL A 277 -76.28 -14.18 -117.23
N LEU A 278 -76.81 -13.35 -116.34
CA LEU A 278 -77.94 -12.45 -116.65
C LEU A 278 -77.52 -11.34 -117.61
N GLN A 279 -76.30 -10.79 -117.48
CA GLN A 279 -75.70 -9.84 -118.42
C GLN A 279 -75.61 -10.47 -119.81
N GLY A 280 -74.98 -11.65 -119.95
CA GLY A 280 -74.87 -12.35 -121.22
C GLY A 280 -76.21 -12.78 -121.84
N ARG A 281 -77.23 -13.08 -121.01
CA ARG A 281 -78.61 -13.28 -121.48
C ARG A 281 -79.23 -11.98 -121.99
N LEU A 282 -78.97 -10.85 -121.33
CA LEU A 282 -79.46 -9.54 -121.74
C LEU A 282 -78.77 -9.08 -123.04
N ASP A 283 -77.46 -9.31 -123.18
CA ASP A 283 -76.70 -9.07 -124.40
C ASP A 283 -77.21 -9.97 -125.55
N ALA A 284 -77.57 -11.23 -125.29
CA ALA A 284 -78.20 -12.11 -126.29
C ALA A 284 -79.62 -11.65 -126.68
N VAL A 285 -80.40 -11.09 -125.75
CA VAL A 285 -81.72 -10.48 -126.02
C VAL A 285 -81.58 -9.17 -126.81
N GLN A 286 -80.48 -8.42 -126.63
CA GLN A 286 -80.15 -7.27 -127.47
C GLN A 286 -79.70 -7.70 -128.87
N ALA A 287 -78.80 -8.68 -128.98
CA ALA A 287 -78.35 -9.21 -130.27
C ALA A 287 -79.51 -9.78 -131.11
N THR A 288 -80.42 -10.53 -130.48
CA THR A 288 -81.63 -11.04 -131.16
C THR A 288 -82.60 -9.92 -131.56
N ASN A 289 -82.72 -8.85 -130.77
CA ASN A 289 -83.44 -7.63 -131.17
C ASN A 289 -82.84 -7.00 -132.43
N VAL A 290 -81.51 -6.85 -132.50
CA VAL A 290 -80.81 -6.29 -133.67
C VAL A 290 -81.06 -7.16 -134.91
N THR A 291 -81.01 -8.50 -134.78
CA THR A 291 -81.34 -9.38 -135.92
C THR A 291 -82.80 -9.28 -136.36
N LEU A 292 -83.76 -9.13 -135.44
CA LEU A 292 -85.18 -8.95 -135.76
C LEU A 292 -85.44 -7.59 -136.43
N GLN A 293 -84.77 -6.53 -135.99
CA GLN A 293 -84.84 -5.20 -136.62
C GLN A 293 -84.29 -5.23 -138.06
N ASN A 294 -83.19 -5.96 -138.29
CA ASN A 294 -82.63 -6.16 -139.63
C ASN A 294 -83.57 -6.99 -140.53
N GLN A 295 -84.23 -8.03 -140.01
CA GLN A 295 -85.23 -8.80 -140.76
C GLN A 295 -86.44 -7.95 -141.19
N LEU A 296 -86.89 -7.02 -140.34
CA LEU A 296 -87.96 -6.07 -140.68
C LEU A 296 -87.56 -5.00 -141.71
N ALA A 297 -86.27 -4.82 -141.99
CA ALA A 297 -85.78 -3.91 -143.04
C ALA A 297 -85.80 -4.56 -144.43
N VAL A 298 -85.38 -5.83 -144.54
CA VAL A 298 -85.28 -6.56 -145.82
C VAL A 298 -86.66 -6.78 -146.46
N SER A 299 -87.67 -7.14 -145.66
CA SER A 299 -89.03 -7.41 -146.16
C SER A 299 -89.83 -6.17 -146.62
N ARG A 300 -89.21 -4.99 -146.70
CA ARG A 300 -89.88 -3.71 -147.00
C ARG A 300 -89.44 -3.02 -148.31
N GLN A 301 -88.68 -3.70 -149.17
CA GLN A 301 -88.11 -3.09 -150.39
C GLN A 301 -88.54 -3.74 -151.73
N ALA A 302 -89.44 -4.72 -151.73
CA ALA A 302 -89.74 -5.54 -152.92
C ALA A 302 -91.03 -5.19 -153.69
N GLU A 303 -92.02 -4.51 -153.09
CA GLU A 303 -93.29 -4.14 -153.75
C GLU A 303 -93.61 -2.65 -153.60
N ALA A 304 -94.47 -2.13 -154.48
CA ALA A 304 -94.45 -0.73 -154.91
C ALA A 304 -95.82 -0.02 -154.91
N ARG A 305 -95.83 1.23 -155.41
CA ARG A 305 -96.99 2.11 -155.72
C ARG A 305 -97.61 2.86 -154.50
N PRO A 306 -98.30 4.01 -154.72
CA PRO A 306 -97.74 5.25 -154.16
C PRO A 306 -98.76 6.23 -153.52
N ALA A 307 -98.30 7.46 -153.29
CA ALA A 307 -99.01 8.67 -152.84
C ALA A 307 -99.28 8.79 -151.32
N ARG A 308 -99.63 9.97 -150.75
CA ARG A 308 -99.26 11.41 -150.90
C ARG A 308 -100.16 12.19 -149.92
N ALA A 309 -99.66 13.25 -149.26
CA ALA A 309 -100.40 14.14 -148.34
C ALA A 309 -100.81 13.51 -146.97
N LYS A 310 -101.02 14.23 -145.86
CA LYS A 310 -100.87 15.68 -145.50
C LYS A 310 -100.89 15.85 -143.96
N ALA A 311 -100.22 16.89 -143.42
CA ALA A 311 -100.53 17.63 -142.17
C ALA A 311 -100.48 16.87 -140.80
N ALA A 312 -100.33 17.51 -139.62
CA ALA A 312 -99.73 18.81 -139.23
C ALA A 312 -99.56 18.90 -137.68
N ALA A 313 -98.81 19.92 -137.21
CA ALA A 313 -98.63 20.39 -135.81
C ALA A 313 -97.90 19.43 -134.82
N ARG A 314 -96.90 19.82 -133.99
CA ARG A 314 -96.62 21.00 -133.10
C ARG A 314 -97.33 20.91 -131.72
N PRO A 315 -96.75 21.45 -130.61
CA PRO A 315 -95.31 21.80 -130.35
C PRO A 315 -94.78 21.69 -128.88
N ALA A 316 -93.45 21.82 -128.71
CA ALA A 316 -92.76 22.57 -127.60
C ALA A 316 -92.91 22.09 -126.11
N VAL A 317 -92.17 22.59 -125.07
CA VAL A 317 -91.09 23.60 -124.93
C VAL A 317 -90.23 23.40 -123.62
N THR A 318 -88.97 23.90 -123.60
CA THR A 318 -88.03 24.13 -122.44
C THR A 318 -87.60 22.92 -121.53
N ARG A 319 -86.39 22.79 -120.93
CA ARG A 319 -85.45 23.68 -120.15
C ARG A 319 -86.00 24.09 -118.74
N PRO A 320 -85.20 24.41 -117.69
CA PRO A 320 -83.73 24.32 -117.49
C PRO A 320 -83.19 23.88 -116.08
N SER A 321 -81.88 23.62 -116.01
CA SER A 321 -80.86 23.90 -114.94
C SER A 321 -81.13 24.19 -113.43
N ARG A 322 -80.19 23.67 -112.60
CA ARG A 322 -79.41 24.31 -111.48
C ARG A 322 -79.93 24.43 -110.03
N THR A 323 -79.28 23.67 -109.13
CA THR A 323 -78.81 24.06 -107.76
C THR A 323 -79.89 24.25 -106.66
N PRO A 324 -79.66 24.86 -105.47
CA PRO A 324 -79.56 24.07 -104.22
C PRO A 324 -80.46 24.54 -103.04
N GLY A 325 -80.43 23.81 -101.91
CA GLY A 325 -80.59 24.43 -100.57
C GLY A 325 -81.84 24.09 -99.72
N THR A 326 -81.67 23.15 -98.78
CA THR A 326 -82.13 23.22 -97.36
C THR A 326 -83.58 23.58 -96.95
N SER A 327 -84.27 22.58 -96.35
CA SER A 327 -85.16 22.69 -95.16
C SER A 327 -86.57 23.34 -95.36
N ARG A 328 -87.55 23.27 -94.43
CA ARG A 328 -87.54 23.02 -92.96
C ARG A 328 -88.96 22.74 -92.38
N LYS A 329 -89.04 22.08 -91.19
CA LYS A 329 -90.07 22.26 -90.12
C LYS A 329 -91.52 21.78 -90.41
N ALA A 330 -92.47 21.62 -89.45
CA ALA A 330 -92.56 21.74 -87.97
C ALA A 330 -93.76 20.87 -87.45
N PRO A 331 -94.20 20.89 -86.16
CA PRO A 331 -93.62 21.32 -84.86
C PRO A 331 -93.43 20.05 -83.96
N ALA A 332 -93.61 19.92 -82.62
CA ALA A 332 -93.51 20.72 -81.36
C ALA A 332 -92.85 19.75 -80.31
N ALA A 333 -92.23 20.07 -79.15
CA ALA A 333 -92.16 21.19 -78.20
C ALA A 333 -93.27 21.21 -77.11
N PRO A 334 -92.99 21.61 -75.82
CA PRO A 334 -91.77 22.30 -75.32
C PRO A 334 -91.12 21.71 -74.03
N ALA A 335 -90.21 22.53 -73.45
CA ALA A 335 -89.34 22.47 -72.25
C ALA A 335 -89.99 22.06 -70.88
N ALA A 336 -89.34 22.02 -69.71
CA ALA A 336 -88.11 22.69 -69.19
C ALA A 336 -87.47 21.96 -67.96
N PRO A 337 -86.34 22.43 -67.36
CA PRO A 337 -85.58 21.70 -66.33
C PRO A 337 -85.62 22.29 -64.88
N ALA A 338 -85.04 21.51 -63.93
CA ALA A 338 -84.67 21.86 -62.53
C ALA A 338 -85.87 22.04 -61.53
N THR A 339 -85.72 22.05 -60.17
CA THR A 339 -84.57 22.16 -59.24
C THR A 339 -84.74 21.39 -57.90
N ALA A 340 -83.62 20.88 -57.34
CA ALA A 340 -83.15 20.95 -55.93
C ALA A 340 -83.86 20.33 -54.69
N SER A 341 -83.00 19.97 -53.72
CA SER A 341 -83.21 19.76 -52.25
C SER A 341 -83.95 18.49 -51.79
N LYS A 342 -83.66 17.88 -50.62
CA LYS A 342 -82.81 18.20 -49.44
C LYS A 342 -81.78 17.06 -49.18
N THR A 343 -80.60 17.18 -48.56
CA THR A 343 -80.21 17.56 -47.17
C THR A 343 -80.96 16.77 -46.06
N VAL A 344 -80.36 16.30 -44.95
CA VAL A 344 -79.00 16.43 -44.37
C VAL A 344 -78.65 15.18 -43.53
N GLY A 345 -77.37 14.90 -43.22
CA GLY A 345 -76.99 13.83 -42.26
C GLY A 345 -75.51 13.79 -41.86
N ARG A 346 -75.15 14.36 -40.70
CA ARG A 346 -73.76 14.47 -40.19
C ARG A 346 -73.66 14.14 -38.69
N SER A 347 -73.13 12.98 -38.33
CA SER A 347 -72.47 12.61 -37.05
C SER A 347 -72.02 11.14 -37.20
N LYS A 348 -70.81 10.64 -36.86
CA LYS A 348 -69.82 10.88 -35.78
C LYS A 348 -70.18 10.18 -34.45
N ARG A 349 -69.15 9.53 -33.88
CA ARG A 349 -69.03 8.79 -32.60
C ARG A 349 -69.36 7.29 -32.69
N GLY A 350 -68.63 6.53 -31.88
CA GLY A 350 -68.39 5.09 -31.91
C GLY A 350 -66.93 4.84 -31.62
#